data_AF-A0A7C8JH05-F1
#
_entry.id   AF-A0A7C8JH05-F1
#
_cell.length_a   1.000
_cell.length_b   1.000
_cell.length_c   1.000
_cell.angle_alpha   90.00
_cell.angle_beta   90.00
_cell.angle_gamma   90.00
#
_symmetry.space_group_name_H-M   'P 1'
#
loop_
_entity.id
_entity.type
_entity.pdbx_description
1 polymer ?
#
loop_
_entity_poly.entity_id
_entity_poly.type
_entity_poly.pdbx_seq_one_letter_code
_entity_poly.pdbx_strand_id
1 'polypeptide(L)'
;MDYGIRELPNSRNNLLHSLILSRDPPTANEVQRLYETLINDEGPIKALLERSSENYHFRAALVANPDEMLPKLSHFLRSIKFIVLNRNTQYARTTGFATEAIRIPDAFTRHVALVLVNEAPGTFDISSSGYHDFILSILEIYIPLAQFATASLNTLRDLISQILEMPREVCTIEKIVSEVTGATLLKDLLGNNSLIHRVFTDVSLCLFGDRLAKLITGCIASHGSDIEDLVLGFESMGAIQKKIEEQALDIESKGRFTAIGRIPINLGEAEKEFLNLARIAIPYNITTAKHTIESLLGRCRDQIRMMLSSFPCSTCKARLFGIIKTRPDYTLRAERRRDFDDINAPLGVFPIYLSDTAMRDLKSSRVDGNLSKILRTLQKLADGMWESDTELSVSSSKSQARSESALRAARWCPEGYILWERGIGRVEESSEEWIQIVKIIRVGSQTDVKTAISAARKAQRTYSKEYRRAAAISIQNPARPGTLMPKNFCNWA
;
A
#
# COMPACT_ATOMS: atom_id res chain seq x y z
N MET A 1 13.37 7.45 -65.92
CA MET A 1 13.80 8.27 -64.77
C MET A 1 12.80 8.02 -63.67
N ASP A 2 13.24 7.25 -62.69
CA ASP A 2 12.51 6.90 -61.47
C ASP A 2 12.26 8.14 -60.64
N TYR A 3 10.99 8.51 -60.49
CA TYR A 3 10.55 9.27 -59.34
C TYR A 3 10.30 8.27 -58.22
N GLY A 4 11.40 7.88 -57.57
CA GLY A 4 11.40 7.01 -56.41
C GLY A 4 10.49 7.57 -55.33
N ILE A 5 9.34 6.91 -55.15
CA ILE A 5 8.56 6.95 -53.92
C ILE A 5 9.56 6.58 -52.82
N ARG A 6 10.01 7.56 -52.04
CA ARG A 6 10.71 7.27 -50.79
C ARG A 6 9.66 6.67 -49.86
N GLU A 7 9.54 5.36 -49.92
CA GLU A 7 8.98 4.57 -48.82
C GLU A 7 9.74 4.98 -47.56
N LEU A 8 9.04 5.63 -46.63
CA LEU A 8 9.51 5.76 -45.25
C LEU A 8 9.77 4.34 -44.75
N PRO A 9 10.90 4.08 -44.06
CA PRO A 9 11.33 2.73 -43.77
C PRO A 9 10.31 2.03 -42.86
N ASN A 10 9.51 1.13 -43.47
CA ASN A 10 8.58 0.19 -42.84
C ASN A 10 9.23 -0.67 -41.72
N SER A 11 10.56 -0.62 -41.55
CA SER A 11 11.28 -1.42 -40.55
C SER A 11 11.19 -0.90 -39.11
N ARG A 12 10.95 0.40 -38.88
CA ARG A 12 10.87 0.96 -37.51
C ARG A 12 9.51 0.73 -36.86
N ASN A 13 8.43 0.86 -37.62
CA ASN A 13 7.06 0.59 -37.16
C ASN A 13 6.84 -0.89 -36.82
N ASN A 14 7.48 -1.79 -37.57
CA ASN A 14 7.39 -3.23 -37.33
C ASN A 14 8.16 -3.71 -36.10
N LEU A 15 9.10 -2.94 -35.56
CA LEU A 15 9.98 -3.40 -34.47
C LEU A 15 9.29 -3.36 -33.09
N LEU A 16 8.44 -2.36 -32.83
CA LEU A 16 7.67 -2.27 -31.59
C LEU A 16 6.51 -3.28 -31.60
N HIS A 17 5.84 -3.42 -32.74
CA HIS A 17 4.79 -4.42 -32.97
C HIS A 17 5.36 -5.85 -32.89
N SER A 18 6.49 -6.11 -33.54
CA SER A 18 7.15 -7.42 -33.47
C SER A 18 7.64 -7.72 -32.06
N LEU A 19 8.11 -6.76 -31.27
CA LEU A 19 8.62 -7.05 -29.92
C LEU A 19 7.57 -7.15 -28.83
N ILE A 20 6.40 -6.52 -28.99
CA ILE A 20 5.27 -6.74 -28.08
C ILE A 20 4.55 -8.05 -28.40
N LEU A 21 4.61 -8.55 -29.65
CA LEU A 21 3.93 -9.78 -30.07
C LEU A 21 4.85 -11.00 -30.23
N SER A 22 6.16 -10.81 -30.39
CA SER A 22 7.16 -11.87 -30.49
C SER A 22 7.28 -12.61 -29.16
N ARG A 23 7.48 -13.93 -29.25
CA ARG A 23 7.78 -14.78 -28.10
C ARG A 23 9.27 -14.74 -27.72
N ASP A 24 10.13 -14.28 -28.62
CA ASP A 24 11.57 -14.21 -28.41
C ASP A 24 11.98 -12.86 -27.80
N PRO A 25 12.82 -12.85 -26.76
CA PRO A 25 13.25 -11.64 -26.09
C PRO A 25 14.15 -10.77 -27.00
N PRO A 26 14.00 -9.44 -27.02
CA PRO A 26 14.83 -8.54 -27.83
C PRO A 26 16.30 -8.60 -27.43
N THR A 27 17.18 -8.45 -28.41
CA THR A 27 18.61 -8.24 -28.19
C THR A 27 18.90 -6.84 -27.62
N ALA A 28 20.05 -6.68 -26.97
CA ALA A 28 20.40 -5.40 -26.34
C ALA A 28 20.48 -4.21 -27.32
N ASN A 29 20.88 -4.46 -28.57
CA ASN A 29 20.94 -3.44 -29.61
C ASN A 29 19.55 -3.05 -30.14
N GLU A 30 18.60 -3.99 -30.16
CA GLU A 30 17.21 -3.71 -30.55
C GLU A 30 16.52 -2.83 -29.50
N VAL A 31 16.68 -3.16 -28.20
CA VAL A 31 16.12 -2.35 -27.11
C VAL A 31 16.69 -0.92 -27.11
N GLN A 32 17.98 -0.75 -27.39
CA GLN A 32 18.61 0.58 -27.45
C GLN A 32 18.03 1.41 -28.61
N ARG A 33 17.93 0.84 -29.81
CA ARG A 33 17.33 1.52 -30.98
C ARG A 33 15.87 1.89 -30.75
N LEU A 34 15.12 1.04 -30.05
CA LEU A 34 13.75 1.31 -29.66
C LEU A 34 13.67 2.45 -28.65
N TYR A 35 14.50 2.42 -27.62
CA TYR A 35 14.57 3.52 -26.66
C TYR A 35 14.86 4.85 -27.35
N GLU A 36 15.85 4.88 -28.25
CA GLU A 36 16.16 6.05 -29.09
C GLU A 36 14.99 6.49 -29.98
N THR A 37 14.18 5.55 -30.45
CA THR A 37 12.95 5.86 -31.21
C THR A 37 11.89 6.47 -30.29
N LEU A 38 11.65 5.88 -29.11
CA LEU A 38 10.65 6.32 -28.14
C LEU A 38 10.92 7.74 -27.58
N ILE A 39 12.20 8.18 -27.54
CA ILE A 39 12.58 9.51 -27.06
C ILE A 39 12.68 10.58 -28.16
N ASN A 40 12.75 10.19 -29.45
CA ASN A 40 13.00 11.11 -30.56
C ASN A 40 11.85 11.18 -31.57
N ASP A 41 10.95 10.20 -31.59
CA ASP A 41 9.87 10.11 -32.58
C ASP A 41 8.56 9.64 -31.94
N GLU A 42 7.57 10.53 -31.88
CA GLU A 42 6.23 10.20 -31.40
C GLU A 42 5.42 9.37 -32.40
N GLY A 43 5.80 9.40 -33.69
CA GLY A 43 5.08 8.80 -34.80
C GLY A 43 4.84 7.30 -34.65
N PRO A 44 5.85 6.48 -34.31
CA PRO A 44 5.68 5.04 -34.09
C PRO A 44 4.73 4.69 -32.94
N ILE A 45 4.74 5.46 -31.85
CA ILE A 45 3.83 5.23 -30.71
C ILE A 45 2.41 5.67 -31.07
N LYS A 46 2.26 6.83 -31.72
CA LYS A 46 0.98 7.31 -32.25
C LYS A 46 0.40 6.33 -33.26
N ALA A 47 1.20 5.85 -34.21
CA ALA A 47 0.77 4.86 -35.21
C ALA A 47 0.32 3.54 -34.59
N LEU A 48 0.90 3.14 -33.44
CA LEU A 48 0.49 1.95 -32.68
C LEU A 48 -0.88 2.11 -32.00
N LEU A 49 -1.35 3.34 -31.80
CA LEU A 49 -2.54 3.69 -31.02
C LEU A 49 -3.65 4.38 -31.84
N GLU A 50 -3.29 5.01 -32.95
CA GLU A 50 -4.19 5.65 -33.89
C GLU A 50 -4.83 4.62 -34.81
N ARG A 51 -6.03 4.96 -35.30
CA ARG A 51 -6.93 4.13 -36.14
C ARG A 51 -6.35 3.89 -37.54
N SER A 52 -5.20 3.23 -37.63
CA SER A 52 -4.81 2.49 -38.84
C SER A 52 -5.56 1.16 -38.85
N SER A 53 -6.00 0.70 -40.02
CA SER A 53 -6.65 -0.61 -40.18
C SER A 53 -5.73 -1.77 -39.77
N GLU A 54 -4.41 -1.55 -39.71
CA GLU A 54 -3.41 -2.55 -39.31
C GLU A 54 -3.12 -2.51 -37.79
N ASN A 55 -3.31 -1.36 -37.12
CA ASN A 55 -2.98 -1.16 -35.70
C ASN A 55 -4.18 -0.96 -34.76
N TYR A 56 -5.41 -0.83 -35.28
CA TYR A 56 -6.65 -0.93 -34.49
C TYR A 56 -6.64 -2.18 -33.59
N HIS A 57 -5.97 -3.23 -34.05
CA HIS A 57 -5.76 -4.48 -33.33
C HIS A 57 -5.00 -4.33 -32.01
N PHE A 58 -4.04 -3.40 -31.86
CA PHE A 58 -3.26 -3.31 -30.62
C PHE A 58 -4.09 -2.76 -29.47
N ARG A 59 -4.75 -1.61 -29.67
CA ARG A 59 -5.65 -1.04 -28.65
C ARG A 59 -6.84 -1.96 -28.39
N ALA A 60 -7.44 -2.52 -29.44
CA ALA A 60 -8.53 -3.49 -29.29
C ALA A 60 -8.07 -4.77 -28.57
N ALA A 61 -6.86 -5.28 -28.82
CA ALA A 61 -6.30 -6.44 -28.13
C ALA A 61 -5.89 -6.13 -26.69
N LEU A 62 -5.38 -4.93 -26.41
CA LEU A 62 -5.05 -4.48 -25.05
C LEU A 62 -6.31 -4.32 -24.20
N VAL A 63 -7.40 -3.81 -24.79
CA VAL A 63 -8.71 -3.72 -24.12
C VAL A 63 -9.37 -5.10 -24.01
N ALA A 64 -9.28 -5.94 -25.04
CA ALA A 64 -9.89 -7.27 -25.05
C ALA A 64 -9.14 -8.31 -24.19
N ASN A 65 -7.82 -8.21 -24.09
CA ASN A 65 -6.93 -9.16 -23.40
C ASN A 65 -5.84 -8.44 -22.57
N PRO A 66 -6.21 -7.64 -21.56
CA PRO A 66 -5.26 -6.88 -20.74
C PRO A 66 -4.26 -7.79 -20.00
N ASP A 67 -4.70 -8.96 -19.54
CA ASP A 67 -3.86 -9.93 -18.81
C ASP A 67 -2.74 -10.55 -19.66
N GLU A 68 -2.86 -10.51 -21.00
CA GLU A 68 -1.78 -10.94 -21.89
C GLU A 68 -0.87 -9.78 -22.27
N MET A 69 -1.45 -8.61 -22.53
CA MET A 69 -0.72 -7.47 -23.10
C MET A 69 0.06 -6.68 -22.06
N LEU A 70 -0.48 -6.47 -20.85
CA LEU A 70 0.19 -5.72 -19.78
C LEU A 70 1.47 -6.41 -19.29
N PRO A 71 1.52 -7.74 -19.10
CA PRO A 71 2.78 -8.41 -18.75
C PRO A 71 3.85 -8.28 -19.84
N LYS A 72 3.47 -8.33 -21.13
CA LYS A 72 4.43 -8.13 -22.24
C LYS A 72 4.97 -6.70 -22.26
N LEU A 73 4.12 -5.70 -22.06
CA LEU A 73 4.53 -4.30 -21.92
C LEU A 73 5.42 -4.09 -20.70
N SER A 74 5.09 -4.68 -19.56
CA SER A 74 5.91 -4.66 -18.34
C SER A 74 7.29 -5.29 -18.59
N HIS A 75 7.33 -6.46 -19.23
CA HIS A 75 8.57 -7.13 -19.59
C HIS A 75 9.44 -6.26 -20.51
N PHE A 76 8.84 -5.67 -21.54
CA PHE A 76 9.50 -4.73 -22.44
C PHE A 76 10.12 -3.54 -21.68
N LEU A 77 9.36 -2.90 -20.79
CA LEU A 77 9.86 -1.81 -19.94
C LEU A 77 11.02 -2.28 -19.06
N ARG A 78 10.92 -3.46 -18.42
CA ARG A 78 12.02 -4.04 -17.63
C ARG A 78 13.27 -4.30 -18.47
N SER A 79 13.13 -4.71 -19.73
CA SER A 79 14.26 -4.83 -20.68
C SER A 79 14.91 -3.48 -20.96
N ILE A 80 14.12 -2.41 -21.19
CA ILE A 80 14.61 -1.05 -21.32
C ILE A 80 15.38 -0.62 -20.06
N LYS A 81 14.79 -0.81 -18.88
CA LYS A 81 15.42 -0.52 -17.58
C LYS A 81 16.80 -1.17 -17.48
N PHE A 82 16.88 -2.48 -17.72
CA PHE A 82 18.12 -3.24 -17.58
C PHE A 82 19.23 -2.75 -18.52
N ILE A 83 18.89 -2.31 -19.73
CA ILE A 83 19.90 -1.94 -20.73
C ILE A 83 20.29 -0.46 -20.61
N VAL A 84 19.30 0.41 -20.48
CA VAL A 84 19.50 1.87 -20.48
C VAL A 84 20.04 2.35 -19.14
N LEU A 85 19.45 1.93 -18.01
CA LEU A 85 19.89 2.42 -16.70
C LEU A 85 21.25 1.84 -16.28
N ASN A 86 21.55 0.57 -16.59
CA ASN A 86 22.86 -0.01 -16.25
C ASN A 86 24.00 0.61 -17.06
N ARG A 87 23.80 0.91 -18.35
CA ARG A 87 24.82 1.57 -19.18
C ARG A 87 25.04 3.02 -18.76
N ASN A 88 23.96 3.77 -18.51
CA ASN A 88 24.04 5.19 -18.17
C ASN A 88 24.56 5.43 -16.74
N THR A 89 24.22 4.58 -15.77
CA THR A 89 24.81 4.68 -14.41
C THR A 89 26.30 4.33 -14.38
N GLN A 90 26.77 3.42 -15.24
CA GLN A 90 28.20 3.13 -15.39
C GLN A 90 28.94 4.30 -16.04
N TYR A 91 28.38 4.92 -17.08
CA TYR A 91 28.95 6.10 -17.75
C TYR A 91 28.98 7.33 -16.84
N ALA A 92 27.88 7.65 -16.14
CA ALA A 92 27.81 8.78 -15.23
C ALA A 92 28.83 8.70 -14.07
N ARG A 93 29.17 7.48 -13.62
CA ARG A 93 30.19 7.26 -12.59
C ARG A 93 31.63 7.37 -13.10
N THR A 94 31.88 7.14 -14.40
CA THR A 94 33.24 7.10 -14.97
C THR A 94 33.68 8.41 -15.59
N THR A 95 32.78 9.22 -16.13
CA THR A 95 33.18 10.42 -16.91
C THR A 95 32.96 11.75 -16.20
N GLY A 96 32.23 11.81 -15.07
CA GLY A 96 32.02 13.06 -14.32
C GLY A 96 31.30 14.19 -15.08
N PHE A 97 30.94 13.96 -16.34
CA PHE A 97 30.33 14.91 -17.26
C PHE A 97 29.01 14.32 -17.79
N ALA A 98 27.90 14.88 -17.33
CA ALA A 98 26.59 14.65 -17.93
C ALA A 98 26.58 15.23 -19.35
N THR A 99 26.80 14.41 -20.38
CA THR A 99 27.01 14.90 -21.76
C THR A 99 26.00 14.45 -22.79
N GLU A 100 24.98 13.68 -22.44
CA GLU A 100 23.73 13.63 -23.22
C GLU A 100 22.56 13.72 -22.26
N ALA A 101 21.67 14.70 -22.48
CA ALA A 101 20.46 14.86 -21.69
C ALA A 101 19.65 13.56 -21.78
N ILE A 102 19.65 12.76 -20.71
CA ILE A 102 18.90 11.51 -20.71
C ILE A 102 17.42 11.88 -20.75
N ARG A 103 16.78 11.58 -21.89
CA ARG A 103 15.38 11.95 -22.14
C ARG A 103 14.46 10.85 -21.64
N ILE A 104 13.38 11.27 -21.00
CA ILE A 104 12.30 10.38 -20.62
C ILE A 104 11.47 10.10 -21.89
N PRO A 105 11.02 8.85 -22.14
CA PRO A 105 10.17 8.52 -23.28
C PRO A 105 8.74 9.07 -23.14
N ASP A 106 8.58 10.38 -23.02
CA ASP A 106 7.34 11.08 -22.71
C ASP A 106 6.16 10.69 -23.62
N ALA A 107 6.42 10.44 -24.90
CA ALA A 107 5.46 9.98 -25.88
C ALA A 107 4.83 8.63 -25.47
N PHE A 108 5.60 7.71 -24.88
CA PHE A 108 5.09 6.44 -24.39
C PHE A 108 4.12 6.65 -23.23
N THR A 109 4.49 7.47 -22.25
CA THR A 109 3.58 7.78 -21.13
C THR A 109 2.35 8.55 -21.61
N ARG A 110 2.52 9.53 -22.51
CA ARG A 110 1.41 10.35 -22.99
C ARG A 110 0.40 9.54 -23.80
N HIS A 111 0.87 8.69 -24.70
CA HIS A 111 0.00 8.01 -25.64
C HIS A 111 -0.42 6.62 -25.17
N VAL A 112 0.37 5.93 -24.34
CA VAL A 112 0.03 4.59 -23.84
C VAL A 112 -0.48 4.65 -22.40
N ALA A 113 0.35 5.12 -21.46
CA ALA A 113 0.03 5.03 -20.03
C ALA A 113 -1.14 5.94 -19.62
N LEU A 114 -1.09 7.23 -19.98
CA LEU A 114 -2.15 8.18 -19.67
C LEU A 114 -3.45 7.82 -20.38
N VAL A 115 -3.41 7.31 -21.60
CA VAL A 115 -4.63 6.86 -22.28
C VAL A 115 -5.30 5.74 -21.50
N LEU A 116 -4.54 4.74 -21.03
CA LEU A 116 -5.08 3.65 -20.21
C LEU A 116 -5.63 4.11 -18.86
N VAL A 117 -4.95 5.08 -18.23
CA VAL A 117 -5.38 5.67 -16.96
C VAL A 117 -6.68 6.48 -17.11
N ASN A 118 -6.91 7.09 -18.28
CA ASN A 118 -8.08 7.91 -18.59
C ASN A 118 -9.24 7.12 -19.23
N GLU A 119 -9.11 5.81 -19.43
CA GLU A 119 -10.22 5.00 -19.95
C GLU A 119 -11.40 4.99 -18.96
N ALA A 120 -12.62 4.97 -19.49
CA ALA A 120 -13.82 5.00 -18.66
C ALA A 120 -13.86 3.78 -17.71
N PRO A 121 -14.34 3.95 -16.46
CA PRO A 121 -14.50 2.84 -15.52
C PRO A 121 -15.34 1.72 -16.14
N GLY A 122 -14.76 0.52 -16.26
CA GLY A 122 -15.41 -0.65 -16.86
C GLY A 122 -15.04 -0.94 -18.33
N THR A 123 -14.36 -0.03 -19.03
CA THR A 123 -13.78 -0.31 -20.37
C THR A 123 -12.59 -1.24 -20.29
N PHE A 124 -11.83 -1.13 -19.20
CA PHE A 124 -10.61 -1.88 -18.94
C PHE A 124 -10.64 -2.31 -17.47
N ASP A 125 -10.25 -3.56 -17.21
CA ASP A 125 -10.12 -4.02 -15.83
C ASP A 125 -8.83 -3.47 -15.21
N ILE A 126 -8.92 -2.25 -14.68
CA ILE A 126 -7.81 -1.58 -13.96
C ILE A 126 -7.44 -2.38 -12.68
N SER A 127 -8.32 -3.29 -12.23
CA SER A 127 -8.03 -4.21 -11.12
C SER A 127 -7.25 -5.45 -11.54
N SER A 128 -7.03 -5.66 -12.85
CA SER A 128 -6.24 -6.76 -13.39
C SER A 128 -4.85 -6.82 -12.75
N SER A 129 -4.37 -8.04 -12.54
CA SER A 129 -3.08 -8.31 -11.91
C SER A 129 -1.91 -7.68 -12.68
N GLY A 130 -2.03 -7.46 -13.99
CA GLY A 130 -0.97 -6.89 -14.82
C GLY A 130 -0.85 -5.36 -14.74
N TYR A 131 -1.89 -4.64 -14.29
CA TYR A 131 -1.92 -3.17 -14.39
C TYR A 131 -0.98 -2.46 -13.42
N HIS A 132 -1.01 -2.83 -12.14
CA HIS A 132 -0.10 -2.24 -11.15
C HIS A 132 1.37 -2.57 -11.45
N ASP A 133 1.63 -3.76 -11.98
CA ASP A 133 2.96 -4.22 -12.42
C ASP A 133 3.49 -3.39 -13.62
N PHE A 134 2.60 -3.03 -14.53
CA PHE A 134 2.88 -2.14 -15.66
C PHE A 134 3.20 -0.72 -15.18
N ILE A 135 2.36 -0.15 -14.32
CA ILE A 135 2.61 1.17 -13.73
C ILE A 135 3.92 1.18 -12.94
N LEU A 136 4.17 0.17 -12.11
CA LEU A 136 5.44 0.03 -11.39
C LEU A 136 6.63 -0.01 -12.35
N SER A 137 6.54 -0.77 -13.45
CA SER A 137 7.60 -0.86 -14.45
C SER A 137 7.87 0.48 -15.16
N ILE A 138 6.84 1.32 -15.36
CA ILE A 138 7.02 2.70 -15.84
C ILE A 138 7.77 3.52 -14.80
N LEU A 139 7.29 3.54 -13.55
CA LEU A 139 7.88 4.33 -12.47
C LEU A 139 9.35 3.96 -12.22
N GLU A 140 9.68 2.67 -12.29
CA GLU A 140 11.05 2.14 -12.16
C GLU A 140 12.04 2.67 -13.20
N ILE A 141 11.57 3.10 -14.36
CA ILE A 141 12.40 3.74 -15.39
C ILE A 141 12.37 5.25 -15.19
N TYR A 142 11.18 5.81 -15.01
CA TYR A 142 10.96 7.25 -15.13
C TYR A 142 11.50 8.02 -13.93
N ILE A 143 11.35 7.50 -12.71
CA ILE A 143 11.85 8.18 -11.51
C ILE A 143 13.38 8.25 -11.49
N PRO A 144 14.14 7.16 -11.75
CA PRO A 144 15.59 7.24 -11.87
C PRO A 144 16.04 8.17 -13.00
N LEU A 145 15.38 8.11 -14.17
CA LEU A 145 15.70 9.02 -15.28
C LEU A 145 15.40 10.48 -14.95
N ALA A 146 14.33 10.77 -14.21
CA ALA A 146 13.97 12.11 -13.77
C ALA A 146 15.06 12.79 -12.93
N GLN A 147 15.89 12.01 -12.23
CA GLN A 147 17.05 12.52 -11.48
C GLN A 147 18.10 13.16 -12.37
N PHE A 148 18.20 12.70 -13.63
CA PHE A 148 19.20 13.15 -14.60
C PHE A 148 18.58 13.97 -15.74
N ALA A 149 17.24 14.03 -15.82
CA ALA A 149 16.53 14.67 -16.91
C ALA A 149 16.51 16.20 -16.79
N THR A 150 17.01 16.86 -17.85
CA THR A 150 16.83 18.29 -18.09
C THR A 150 15.46 18.62 -18.71
N ALA A 151 14.74 17.62 -19.21
CA ALA A 151 13.43 17.78 -19.85
C ALA A 151 12.29 17.98 -18.83
N SER A 152 11.13 18.42 -19.32
CA SER A 152 9.91 18.58 -18.51
C SER A 152 9.45 17.25 -17.92
N LEU A 153 9.01 17.26 -16.66
CA LEU A 153 8.44 16.09 -15.96
C LEU A 153 6.90 16.12 -15.92
N ASN A 154 6.26 17.01 -16.68
CA ASN A 154 4.80 17.18 -16.64
C ASN A 154 4.07 15.86 -16.90
N THR A 155 4.48 15.08 -17.90
CA THR A 155 3.82 13.80 -18.20
C THR A 155 3.92 12.79 -17.05
N LEU A 156 5.01 12.79 -16.28
CA LEU A 156 5.17 11.94 -15.09
C LEU A 156 4.32 12.46 -13.93
N ARG A 157 4.27 13.79 -13.74
CA ARG A 157 3.39 14.45 -12.78
C ARG A 157 1.92 14.15 -13.05
N ASP A 158 1.50 14.25 -14.30
CA ASP A 158 0.13 13.98 -14.74
C ASP A 158 -0.21 12.51 -14.49
N LEU A 159 0.70 11.59 -14.82
CA LEU A 159 0.52 10.16 -14.56
C LEU A 159 0.32 9.88 -13.06
N ILE A 160 1.20 10.41 -12.20
CA ILE A 160 1.10 10.20 -10.75
C ILE A 160 -0.17 10.83 -10.18
N SER A 161 -0.52 12.04 -10.63
CA SER A 161 -1.75 12.71 -10.19
C SER A 161 -2.98 11.88 -10.54
N GLN A 162 -3.06 11.38 -11.77
CA GLN A 162 -4.19 10.56 -12.19
C GLN A 162 -4.25 9.21 -11.46
N ILE A 163 -3.10 8.55 -11.22
CA ILE A 163 -3.06 7.31 -10.40
C ILE A 163 -3.58 7.57 -8.99
N LEU A 164 -3.26 8.73 -8.40
CA LEU A 164 -3.72 9.11 -7.06
C LEU A 164 -5.20 9.47 -7.03
N GLU A 165 -5.72 10.07 -8.10
CA GLU A 165 -7.14 10.40 -8.29
C GLU A 165 -8.00 9.17 -8.61
N MET A 166 -7.39 8.05 -9.02
CA MET A 166 -8.13 6.81 -9.24
C MET A 166 -8.94 6.40 -8.00
N PRO A 167 -10.14 5.84 -8.21
CA PRO A 167 -10.94 5.29 -7.13
C PRO A 167 -10.12 4.33 -6.26
N ARG A 168 -10.33 4.36 -4.95
CA ARG A 168 -9.56 3.57 -3.96
C ARG A 168 -9.65 2.09 -4.22
N GLU A 169 -10.76 1.66 -4.78
CA GLU A 169 -11.11 0.30 -5.17
C GLU A 169 -10.10 -0.32 -6.15
N VAL A 170 -9.43 0.51 -6.94
CA VAL A 170 -8.41 0.07 -7.90
C VAL A 170 -7.10 -0.31 -7.18
N CYS A 171 -6.84 0.30 -6.02
CA CYS A 171 -5.69 0.03 -5.15
C CYS A 171 -4.32 0.15 -5.84
N THR A 172 -4.17 0.86 -6.96
CA THR A 172 -2.92 0.87 -7.74
C THR A 172 -1.74 1.40 -6.92
N ILE A 173 -1.88 2.59 -6.33
CA ILE A 173 -0.80 3.18 -5.53
C ILE A 173 -0.54 2.37 -4.26
N GLU A 174 -1.58 1.83 -3.63
CA GLU A 174 -1.48 0.98 -2.43
C GLU A 174 -0.72 -0.32 -2.72
N LYS A 175 -0.99 -0.96 -3.87
CA LYS A 175 -0.23 -2.13 -4.34
C LYS A 175 1.23 -1.77 -4.62
N ILE A 176 1.48 -0.62 -5.25
CA ILE A 176 2.84 -0.13 -5.52
C ILE A 176 3.63 0.09 -4.23
N VAL A 177 3.08 0.81 -3.25
CA VAL A 177 3.77 1.06 -1.96
C VAL A 177 3.89 -0.19 -1.09
N SER A 178 3.08 -1.22 -1.34
CA SER A 178 3.19 -2.51 -0.66
C SER A 178 4.23 -3.44 -1.29
N GLU A 179 4.76 -3.09 -2.46
CA GLU A 179 5.94 -3.72 -3.02
C GLU A 179 7.21 -3.02 -2.54
N VAL A 180 8.24 -3.80 -2.18
CA VAL A 180 9.53 -3.27 -1.68
C VAL A 180 10.10 -2.25 -2.67
N THR A 181 10.06 -2.58 -3.96
CA THR A 181 10.62 -1.73 -5.00
C THR A 181 9.84 -0.44 -5.15
N GLY A 182 8.50 -0.50 -5.15
CA GLY A 182 7.65 0.69 -5.26
C GLY A 182 7.78 1.61 -4.04
N ALA A 183 7.78 1.04 -2.83
CA ALA A 183 8.01 1.80 -1.59
C ALA A 183 9.36 2.53 -1.60
N THR A 184 10.42 1.82 -1.99
CA THR A 184 11.79 2.38 -2.06
C THR A 184 11.87 3.51 -3.08
N LEU A 185 11.31 3.29 -4.27
CA LEU A 185 11.32 4.25 -5.36
C LEU A 185 10.61 5.56 -4.99
N LEU A 186 9.42 5.46 -4.37
CA LEU A 186 8.65 6.63 -3.93
C LEU A 186 9.31 7.33 -2.74
N LYS A 187 9.93 6.57 -1.82
CA LYS A 187 10.73 7.13 -0.73
C LYS A 187 11.94 7.91 -1.24
N ASP A 188 12.66 7.38 -2.24
CA ASP A 188 13.81 8.04 -2.86
C ASP A 188 13.39 9.32 -3.60
N LEU A 189 12.27 9.27 -4.32
CA LEU A 189 11.68 10.44 -4.96
C LEU A 189 11.34 11.54 -3.94
N LEU A 190 10.66 11.17 -2.84
CA LEU A 190 10.34 12.09 -1.75
C LEU A 190 11.58 12.54 -0.97
N GLY A 191 12.70 11.81 -1.04
CA GLY A 191 13.98 12.21 -0.47
C GLY A 191 14.67 13.34 -1.23
N ASN A 192 14.31 13.55 -2.50
CA ASN A 192 14.97 14.52 -3.38
C ASN A 192 14.18 15.85 -3.48
N ASN A 193 14.65 16.90 -2.78
CA ASN A 193 14.01 18.22 -2.73
C ASN A 193 13.79 18.86 -4.11
N SER A 194 14.70 18.64 -5.07
CA SER A 194 14.60 19.28 -6.39
C SER A 194 13.64 18.56 -7.33
N LEU A 195 13.36 17.28 -7.07
CA LEU A 195 12.47 16.46 -7.91
C LEU A 195 11.05 16.41 -7.38
N ILE A 196 10.86 16.43 -6.05
CA ILE A 196 9.53 16.29 -5.46
C ILE A 196 8.54 17.32 -6.00
N HIS A 197 8.89 18.61 -6.02
CA HIS A 197 8.02 19.67 -6.53
C HIS A 197 7.88 19.66 -8.07
N ARG A 198 8.75 18.93 -8.78
CA ARG A 198 8.60 18.70 -10.22
C ARG A 198 7.60 17.58 -10.50
N VAL A 199 7.45 16.61 -9.60
CA VAL A 199 6.63 15.41 -9.80
C VAL A 199 5.30 15.44 -9.04
N PHE A 200 5.27 16.01 -7.84
CA PHE A 200 4.07 16.19 -7.02
C PHE A 200 3.67 17.66 -6.96
N THR A 201 2.36 17.93 -7.12
CA THR A 201 1.72 19.14 -6.59
C THR A 201 1.42 18.95 -5.10
N ASP A 202 1.22 20.04 -4.36
CA ASP A 202 0.87 19.96 -2.93
C ASP A 202 -0.41 19.14 -2.71
N VAL A 203 -1.41 19.33 -3.58
CA VAL A 203 -2.67 18.55 -3.58
C VAL A 203 -2.40 17.05 -3.77
N SER A 204 -1.60 16.69 -4.78
CA SER A 204 -1.28 15.28 -5.04
C SER A 204 -0.46 14.67 -3.89
N LEU A 205 0.40 15.44 -3.25
CA LEU A 205 1.20 14.98 -2.12
C LEU A 205 0.32 14.70 -0.90
N CYS A 206 -0.60 15.60 -0.58
CA CYS A 206 -1.59 15.38 0.49
C CYS A 206 -2.49 14.17 0.19
N LEU A 207 -2.98 14.04 -1.05
CA LEU A 207 -3.79 12.89 -1.46
C LEU A 207 -3.02 11.57 -1.32
N PHE A 208 -1.73 11.57 -1.66
CA PHE A 208 -0.88 10.40 -1.45
C PHE A 208 -0.73 10.05 0.03
N GLY A 209 -0.48 11.06 0.87
CA GLY A 209 -0.41 10.87 2.32
C GLY A 209 -1.72 10.35 2.93
N ASP A 210 -2.87 10.87 2.49
CA ASP A 210 -4.20 10.41 2.92
C ASP A 210 -4.44 8.94 2.57
N ARG A 211 -4.02 8.51 1.38
CA ARG A 211 -4.14 7.10 0.95
C ARG A 211 -3.22 6.19 1.78
N LEU A 212 -2.00 6.64 2.05
CA LEU A 212 -1.05 5.91 2.91
C LEU A 212 -1.53 5.81 4.35
N ALA A 213 -1.97 6.92 4.94
CA ALA A 213 -2.50 6.97 6.30
C ALA A 213 -3.62 5.93 6.46
N LYS A 214 -4.60 5.91 5.55
CA LYS A 214 -5.71 4.95 5.61
C LYS A 214 -5.26 3.50 5.43
N LEU A 215 -4.29 3.25 4.53
CA LEU A 215 -3.72 1.92 4.37
C LEU A 215 -3.01 1.44 5.65
N ILE A 216 -2.24 2.32 6.30
CA ILE A 216 -1.54 2.03 7.55
C ILE A 216 -2.53 1.83 8.70
N THR A 217 -3.53 2.71 8.85
CA THR A 217 -4.56 2.62 9.90
C THR A 217 -5.24 1.27 9.87
N GLY A 218 -5.53 0.75 8.66
CA GLY A 218 -6.09 -0.59 8.54
C GLY A 218 -5.19 -1.68 9.13
N CYS A 219 -3.87 -1.53 9.04
CA CYS A 219 -2.88 -2.51 9.50
C CYS A 219 -2.08 -2.04 10.72
N ILE A 220 -2.59 -1.11 11.53
CA ILE A 220 -1.81 -0.40 12.56
C ILE A 220 -1.18 -1.36 13.58
N ALA A 221 -1.89 -2.43 13.92
CA ALA A 221 -1.41 -3.52 14.79
C ALA A 221 -0.17 -4.25 14.24
N SER A 222 0.07 -4.15 12.93
CA SER A 222 1.24 -4.71 12.24
C SER A 222 2.32 -3.66 11.97
N HIS A 223 2.03 -2.37 12.11
CA HIS A 223 2.98 -1.28 11.87
C HIS A 223 3.70 -0.79 13.15
N GLY A 224 3.20 -1.10 14.35
CA GLY A 224 3.84 -0.71 15.61
C GLY A 224 3.43 0.69 16.08
N SER A 225 3.57 0.96 17.39
CA SER A 225 3.03 2.17 18.05
C SER A 225 3.58 3.48 17.49
N ASP A 226 4.85 3.51 17.09
CA ASP A 226 5.51 4.74 16.62
C ASP A 226 4.93 5.23 15.28
N ILE A 227 4.28 4.35 14.52
CA ILE A 227 3.59 4.67 13.26
C ILE A 227 2.14 5.09 13.49
N GLU A 228 1.53 4.72 14.62
CA GLU A 228 0.20 5.20 15.00
C GLU A 228 0.24 6.70 15.31
N ASP A 229 1.19 7.13 16.13
CA ASP A 229 1.40 8.56 16.43
C ASP A 229 1.70 9.38 15.16
N LEU A 230 2.42 8.76 14.21
CA LEU A 230 2.76 9.35 12.92
C LEU A 230 1.52 9.63 12.06
N VAL A 231 0.61 8.65 11.97
CA VAL A 231 -0.65 8.77 11.21
C VAL A 231 -1.59 9.76 11.88
N LEU A 232 -1.75 9.70 13.20
CA LEU A 232 -2.56 10.66 13.95
C LEU A 232 -2.04 12.09 13.80
N GLY A 233 -0.72 12.26 13.80
CA GLY A 233 -0.09 13.54 13.52
C GLY A 233 -0.36 14.03 12.10
N PHE A 234 -0.34 13.15 11.10
CA PHE A 234 -0.68 13.48 9.72
C PHE A 234 -2.15 13.91 9.55
N GLU A 235 -3.08 13.17 10.14
CA GLU A 235 -4.51 13.50 10.11
C GLU A 235 -4.80 14.84 10.82
N SER A 236 -4.11 15.09 11.94
CA SER A 236 -4.20 16.36 12.67
C SER A 236 -3.72 17.55 11.83
N MET A 237 -2.63 17.40 11.06
CA MET A 237 -2.17 18.44 10.14
C MET A 237 -3.22 18.76 9.07
N GLY A 238 -3.81 17.73 8.46
CA GLY A 238 -4.85 17.90 7.44
C GLY A 238 -6.10 18.60 7.98
N ALA A 239 -6.53 18.24 9.19
CA ALA A 239 -7.66 18.88 9.86
C ALA A 239 -7.38 20.37 10.18
N ILE A 240 -6.19 20.68 10.70
CA ILE A 240 -5.77 22.05 10.99
C ILE A 240 -5.68 22.87 9.71
N GLN A 241 -5.04 22.34 8.66
CA GLN A 241 -4.92 23.01 7.36
C GLN A 241 -6.30 23.36 6.81
N LYS A 242 -7.21 22.38 6.72
CA LYS A 242 -8.57 22.58 6.21
C LYS A 242 -9.32 23.63 7.01
N LYS A 243 -9.22 23.61 8.34
CA LYS A 243 -9.87 24.60 9.20
C LYS A 243 -9.33 26.02 9.00
N ILE A 244 -8.02 26.17 8.75
CA ILE A 244 -7.40 27.46 8.43
C ILE A 244 -7.88 27.94 7.06
N GLU A 245 -7.90 27.06 6.05
CA GLU A 245 -8.36 27.37 4.69
C GLU A 245 -9.84 27.78 4.66
N GLU A 246 -10.72 27.06 5.34
CA GLU A 246 -12.15 27.38 5.45
C GLU A 246 -12.37 28.74 6.11
N GLN A 247 -11.64 29.06 7.17
CA GLN A 247 -11.70 30.37 7.81
C GLN A 247 -11.14 31.47 6.91
N ALA A 248 -10.04 31.23 6.20
CA ALA A 248 -9.48 32.19 5.26
C ALA A 248 -10.48 32.52 4.14
N LEU A 249 -11.11 31.51 3.54
CA LEU A 249 -12.13 31.67 2.51
C LEU A 249 -13.36 32.42 3.03
N ASP A 250 -13.84 32.09 4.24
CA ASP A 250 -14.99 32.77 4.86
C ASP A 250 -14.70 34.26 5.08
N ILE A 251 -13.51 34.58 5.60
CA ILE A 251 -13.09 35.96 5.84
C ILE A 251 -12.91 36.74 4.54
N GLU A 252 -12.31 36.13 3.51
CA GLU A 252 -12.16 36.72 2.18
C GLU A 252 -13.52 37.00 1.52
N SER A 253 -14.49 36.09 1.68
CA SER A 253 -15.84 36.24 1.14
C SER A 253 -16.67 37.36 1.80
N LYS A 254 -16.35 37.70 3.06
CA LYS A 254 -17.11 38.66 3.89
C LYS A 254 -16.52 40.08 3.91
N GLY A 255 -15.32 40.32 3.38
CA GLY A 255 -14.54 41.54 3.66
C GLY A 255 -14.24 42.47 2.47
N ARG A 256 -14.40 43.79 2.68
CA ARG A 256 -13.70 44.83 1.90
C ARG A 256 -12.20 44.78 2.26
N PHE A 257 -11.32 44.79 1.25
CA PHE A 257 -9.87 44.53 1.32
C PHE A 257 -9.07 45.16 2.50
N THR A 258 -9.52 46.27 3.08
CA THR A 258 -8.81 46.99 4.16
C THR A 258 -8.97 46.40 5.56
N ALA A 259 -9.97 45.54 5.82
CA ALA A 259 -10.21 44.92 7.13
C ALA A 259 -9.72 43.46 7.26
N ILE A 260 -9.35 42.83 6.13
CA ILE A 260 -9.05 41.40 6.02
C ILE A 260 -7.85 40.98 6.89
N GLY A 261 -6.81 41.82 7.00
CA GLY A 261 -5.62 41.52 7.80
C GLY A 261 -5.80 41.58 9.32
N ARG A 262 -6.97 42.00 9.81
CA ARG A 262 -7.28 42.16 11.25
C ARG A 262 -8.22 41.10 11.81
N ILE A 263 -8.78 40.24 10.97
CA ILE A 263 -9.73 39.21 11.40
C ILE A 263 -8.93 37.98 11.86
N PRO A 264 -9.11 37.52 13.10
CA PRO A 264 -8.30 36.45 13.67
C PRO A 264 -8.67 35.08 13.10
N ILE A 265 -7.67 34.22 12.96
CA ILE A 265 -7.86 32.78 12.75
C ILE A 265 -8.04 32.12 14.12
N ASN A 266 -9.14 31.41 14.31
CA ASN A 266 -9.47 30.78 15.57
C ASN A 266 -9.10 29.29 15.52
N LEU A 267 -8.15 28.91 16.38
CA LEU A 267 -7.76 27.53 16.64
C LEU A 267 -8.07 27.16 18.09
N GLY A 268 -8.44 25.90 18.32
CA GLY A 268 -8.61 25.33 19.66
C GLY A 268 -7.27 25.07 20.35
N GLU A 269 -7.28 24.82 21.65
CA GLU A 269 -6.05 24.60 22.43
C GLU A 269 -5.24 23.39 21.94
N ALA A 270 -5.91 22.28 21.60
CA ALA A 270 -5.24 21.10 21.04
C ALA A 270 -4.53 21.37 19.70
N GLU A 271 -5.13 22.20 18.84
CA GLU A 271 -4.57 22.58 17.53
C GLU A 271 -3.34 23.49 17.71
N LYS A 272 -3.41 24.44 18.66
CA LYS A 272 -2.28 25.29 19.02
C LYS A 272 -1.13 24.49 19.63
N GLU A 273 -1.45 23.55 20.52
CA GLU A 273 -0.46 22.65 21.14
C GLU A 273 0.23 21.81 20.07
N PHE A 274 -0.52 21.23 19.12
CA PHE A 274 0.03 20.51 17.99
C PHE A 274 1.00 21.37 17.16
N LEU A 275 0.59 22.59 16.77
CA LEU A 275 1.45 23.50 16.00
C LEU A 275 2.73 23.84 16.75
N ASN A 276 2.65 24.08 18.06
CA ASN A 276 3.82 24.35 18.91
C ASN A 276 4.77 23.14 18.96
N LEU A 277 4.25 21.93 19.14
CA LEU A 277 5.04 20.68 19.12
C LEU A 277 5.72 20.48 17.75
N ALA A 278 5.01 20.79 16.67
CA ALA A 278 5.52 20.74 15.30
C ALA A 278 6.49 21.90 14.96
N ARG A 279 6.67 22.87 15.86
CA ARG A 279 7.43 24.11 15.66
C ARG A 279 6.93 24.94 14.48
N ILE A 280 5.62 24.97 14.28
CA ILE A 280 4.93 25.77 13.27
C ILE A 280 4.30 26.98 13.97
N ALA A 281 4.47 28.16 13.38
CA ALA A 281 3.88 29.38 13.92
C ALA A 281 2.34 29.30 13.91
N ILE A 282 1.72 29.67 15.04
CA ILE A 282 0.27 29.77 15.16
C ILE A 282 -0.20 30.97 14.34
N PRO A 283 -1.13 30.78 13.39
CA PRO A 283 -1.64 31.88 12.58
C PRO A 283 -2.54 32.78 13.43
N TYR A 284 -2.35 34.09 13.31
CA TYR A 284 -3.16 35.09 14.00
C TYR A 284 -4.04 35.91 13.05
N ASN A 285 -3.85 35.79 11.73
CA ASN A 285 -4.65 36.41 10.68
C ASN A 285 -4.47 35.68 9.34
N ILE A 286 -5.17 36.11 8.28
CA ILE A 286 -5.04 35.52 6.93
C ILE A 286 -3.61 35.57 6.39
N THR A 287 -2.90 36.68 6.60
CA THR A 287 -1.53 36.83 6.07
C THR A 287 -0.60 35.76 6.65
N THR A 288 -0.77 35.43 7.93
CA THR A 288 0.02 34.38 8.61
C THR A 288 -0.54 32.98 8.40
N ALA A 289 -1.84 32.85 8.12
CA ALA A 289 -2.48 31.59 7.73
C ALA A 289 -1.77 30.92 6.55
N LYS A 290 -1.44 31.70 5.51
CA LYS A 290 -0.72 31.18 4.33
C LYS A 290 0.64 30.59 4.69
N HIS A 291 1.42 31.27 5.51
CA HIS A 291 2.72 30.77 5.97
C HIS A 291 2.58 29.50 6.83
N THR A 292 1.55 29.44 7.68
CA THR A 292 1.25 28.24 8.47
C THR A 292 0.86 27.06 7.56
N ILE A 293 0.03 27.28 6.53
CA ILE A 293 -0.35 26.26 5.55
C ILE A 293 0.89 25.75 4.80
N GLU A 294 1.73 26.65 4.29
CA GLU A 294 3.00 26.28 3.62
C GLU A 294 3.91 25.46 4.54
N SER A 295 3.97 25.81 5.82
CA SER A 295 4.75 25.06 6.82
C SER A 295 4.17 23.68 7.10
N LEU A 296 2.84 23.55 7.17
CA LEU A 296 2.14 22.26 7.34
C LEU A 296 2.39 21.35 6.12
N LEU A 297 2.26 21.89 4.90
CA LEU A 297 2.55 21.18 3.66
C LEU A 297 4.01 20.69 3.59
N GLY A 298 4.95 21.53 4.05
CA GLY A 298 6.36 21.15 4.19
C GLY A 298 6.55 19.92 5.11
N ARG A 299 5.78 19.83 6.20
CA ARG A 299 5.80 18.69 7.12
C ARG A 299 5.07 17.45 6.59
N CYS A 300 4.02 17.60 5.78
CA CYS A 300 3.31 16.48 5.15
C CYS A 300 4.29 15.56 4.41
N ARG A 301 5.25 16.13 3.69
CA ARG A 301 6.30 15.37 3.01
C ARG A 301 7.08 14.45 3.95
N ASP A 302 7.57 15.00 5.06
CA ASP A 302 8.39 14.25 6.02
C ASP A 302 7.58 13.11 6.63
N GLN A 303 6.32 13.37 6.96
CA GLN A 303 5.38 12.36 7.47
C GLN A 303 5.14 11.24 6.45
N ILE A 304 4.89 11.57 5.18
CA ILE A 304 4.73 10.59 4.11
C ILE A 304 5.98 9.71 3.97
N ARG A 305 7.17 10.31 4.04
CA ARG A 305 8.44 9.57 3.94
C ARG A 305 8.63 8.60 5.13
N MET A 306 8.22 9.02 6.32
CA MET A 306 8.22 8.17 7.51
C MET A 306 7.19 7.05 7.39
N MET A 307 5.97 7.35 6.92
CA MET A 307 4.92 6.36 6.65
C MET A 307 5.38 5.31 5.65
N LEU A 308 6.02 5.71 4.55
CA LEU A 308 6.59 4.77 3.56
C LEU A 308 7.68 3.87 4.13
N SER A 309 8.41 4.33 5.15
CA SER A 309 9.44 3.51 5.79
C SER A 309 8.85 2.34 6.60
N SER A 310 7.54 2.34 6.82
CA SER A 310 6.80 1.25 7.45
C SER A 310 6.37 0.14 6.48
N PHE A 311 6.59 0.32 5.17
CA PHE A 311 6.27 -0.67 4.14
C PHE A 311 7.51 -1.46 3.69
N PRO A 312 7.36 -2.72 3.27
CA PRO A 312 6.11 -3.47 3.18
C PRO A 312 5.71 -4.08 4.53
N CYS A 313 4.50 -3.80 4.98
CA CYS A 313 3.88 -4.64 6.00
C CYS A 313 3.26 -5.87 5.32
N SER A 314 3.54 -7.06 5.87
CA SER A 314 3.00 -8.35 5.40
C SER A 314 1.47 -8.34 5.34
N THR A 315 0.81 -7.68 6.29
CA THR A 315 -0.65 -7.55 6.37
C THR A 315 -1.21 -6.64 5.27
N CYS A 316 -0.64 -5.44 5.08
CA CYS A 316 -1.02 -4.54 3.97
C CYS A 316 -0.91 -5.25 2.62
N LYS A 317 0.24 -5.90 2.38
CA LYS A 317 0.49 -6.67 1.16
C LYS A 317 -0.50 -7.83 1.03
N ALA A 318 -0.74 -8.59 2.08
CA ALA A 318 -1.65 -9.72 2.00
C ALA A 318 -3.12 -9.28 1.77
N ARG A 319 -3.54 -8.13 2.29
CA ARG A 319 -4.89 -7.59 2.05
C ARG A 319 -5.08 -7.08 0.62
N LEU A 320 -4.16 -6.26 0.13
CA LEU A 320 -4.26 -5.64 -1.20
C LEU A 320 -4.21 -6.63 -2.35
N PHE A 321 -3.53 -7.77 -2.14
CA PHE A 321 -3.44 -8.85 -3.11
C PHE A 321 -4.50 -9.95 -2.89
N GLY A 322 -5.50 -9.68 -2.03
CA GLY A 322 -6.61 -10.60 -1.77
C GLY A 322 -6.21 -11.93 -1.12
N ILE A 323 -5.02 -11.99 -0.53
CA ILE A 323 -4.53 -13.15 0.24
C ILE A 323 -5.26 -13.22 1.59
N ILE A 324 -5.61 -12.07 2.15
CA ILE A 324 -6.45 -11.90 3.34
C ILE A 324 -7.67 -11.08 2.92
N LYS A 325 -8.88 -11.63 3.04
CA LYS A 325 -10.12 -10.86 2.82
C LYS A 325 -10.45 -10.04 4.06
N THR A 326 -10.70 -8.76 3.87
CA THR A 326 -11.46 -7.93 4.82
C THR A 326 -12.95 -8.22 4.66
N ARG A 327 -13.73 -8.17 5.74
CA ARG A 327 -15.21 -8.22 5.65
C ARG A 327 -15.71 -6.95 4.92
N PRO A 328 -16.88 -7.01 4.27
CA PRO A 328 -17.26 -6.05 3.26
C PRO A 328 -17.70 -4.74 3.91
N ASP A 329 -16.98 -3.67 3.61
CA ASP A 329 -17.65 -2.44 3.24
C ASP A 329 -17.16 -2.04 1.85
N TYR A 330 -18.05 -2.27 0.88
CA TYR A 330 -18.01 -1.92 -0.53
C TYR A 330 -16.76 -2.31 -1.37
N THR A 331 -17.06 -2.95 -2.51
CA THR A 331 -16.27 -3.04 -3.76
C THR A 331 -15.21 -4.13 -3.98
N LEU A 332 -15.38 -5.34 -3.45
CA LEU A 332 -14.81 -6.54 -4.09
C LEU A 332 -15.95 -7.44 -4.55
N ARG A 333 -16.44 -7.24 -5.78
CA ARG A 333 -17.20 -8.28 -6.48
C ARG A 333 -16.28 -9.47 -6.68
N ALA A 334 -16.43 -10.47 -5.82
CA ALA A 334 -15.69 -11.71 -5.91
C ALA A 334 -15.94 -12.38 -7.26
N GLU A 335 -14.85 -12.63 -7.98
CA GLU A 335 -14.79 -13.67 -9.00
C GLU A 335 -15.38 -14.96 -8.44
N ARG A 336 -16.20 -15.64 -9.25
CA ARG A 336 -16.69 -16.99 -8.96
C ARG A 336 -15.49 -17.91 -8.68
N ARG A 337 -15.38 -18.43 -7.47
CA ARG A 337 -14.52 -19.59 -7.18
C ARG A 337 -15.33 -20.74 -6.60
N ARG A 338 -14.99 -21.92 -7.12
CA ARG A 338 -15.60 -23.24 -6.95
C ARG A 338 -15.67 -23.68 -5.49
N ASP A 339 -16.66 -24.50 -5.23
CA ASP A 339 -17.05 -25.15 -3.97
C ASP A 339 -15.87 -25.52 -3.06
N PHE A 340 -15.69 -24.73 -2.01
CA PHE A 340 -15.01 -25.07 -0.76
C PHE A 340 -15.74 -24.34 0.37
N ASP A 341 -15.86 -24.99 1.53
CA ASP A 341 -16.50 -24.39 2.71
C ASP A 341 -15.85 -23.03 3.04
N ASP A 342 -16.71 -22.03 3.17
CA ASP A 342 -16.36 -20.62 3.24
C ASP A 342 -15.54 -20.29 4.50
N ILE A 343 -14.21 -20.10 4.34
CA ILE A 343 -13.30 -19.63 5.40
C ILE A 343 -13.69 -18.23 5.91
N ASN A 344 -14.60 -17.51 5.22
CA ASN A 344 -15.10 -16.19 5.62
C ASN A 344 -16.27 -16.26 6.62
N ALA A 345 -16.76 -17.47 6.94
CA ALA A 345 -17.68 -17.64 8.05
C ALA A 345 -16.93 -17.40 9.37
N PRO A 346 -17.50 -16.64 10.33
CA PRO A 346 -16.90 -16.51 11.65
C PRO A 346 -16.67 -17.90 12.23
N LEU A 347 -15.41 -18.20 12.55
CA LEU A 347 -15.00 -19.48 13.15
C LEU A 347 -15.58 -19.69 14.56
N GLY A 348 -16.40 -18.78 15.07
CA GLY A 348 -16.96 -18.88 16.41
C GLY A 348 -17.20 -17.51 17.02
N VAL A 349 -17.44 -17.49 18.32
CA VAL A 349 -17.86 -16.31 19.08
C VAL A 349 -16.70 -15.32 19.32
N PHE A 350 -15.48 -15.82 19.41
CA PHE A 350 -14.26 -15.02 19.59
C PHE A 350 -13.48 -14.87 18.29
N PRO A 351 -13.08 -13.64 17.92
CA PRO A 351 -12.22 -13.43 16.76
C PRO A 351 -10.85 -14.10 16.91
N ILE A 352 -10.39 -14.80 15.87
CA ILE A 352 -9.06 -15.41 15.78
C ILE A 352 -8.09 -14.44 15.10
N TYR A 353 -6.99 -14.11 15.77
CA TYR A 353 -5.91 -13.28 15.25
C TYR A 353 -4.66 -14.13 15.07
N LEU A 354 -4.06 -14.10 13.89
CA LEU A 354 -2.88 -14.89 13.57
C LEU A 354 -1.63 -14.01 13.60
N SER A 355 -0.55 -14.45 14.26
CA SER A 355 0.77 -13.87 14.06
C SER A 355 1.29 -14.16 12.65
N ASP A 356 2.28 -13.41 12.17
CA ASP A 356 2.97 -13.69 10.90
C ASP A 356 3.54 -15.12 10.85
N THR A 357 4.00 -15.59 12.00
CA THR A 357 4.57 -16.92 12.15
C THR A 357 3.47 -17.98 12.05
N ALA A 358 2.34 -17.82 12.76
CA ALA A 358 1.19 -18.72 12.67
C ALA A 358 0.57 -18.74 11.27
N MET A 359 0.53 -17.59 10.58
CA MET A 359 0.04 -17.49 9.21
C MET A 359 0.94 -18.28 8.24
N ARG A 360 2.27 -18.17 8.37
CA ARG A 360 3.21 -18.99 7.58
C ARG A 360 3.01 -20.48 7.86
N ASP A 361 2.81 -20.86 9.11
CA ASP A 361 2.59 -22.25 9.49
C ASP A 361 1.32 -22.84 8.91
N LEU A 362 0.23 -22.07 8.88
CA LEU A 362 -1.03 -22.46 8.24
C LEU A 362 -0.88 -22.63 6.73
N LYS A 363 -0.11 -21.75 6.08
CA LYS A 363 0.20 -21.87 4.65
C LYS A 363 1.02 -23.13 4.35
N SER A 364 2.03 -23.44 5.15
CA SER A 364 2.81 -24.68 5.02
C SER A 364 1.94 -25.92 5.26
N SER A 365 1.09 -25.88 6.30
CA SER A 365 0.19 -26.99 6.65
C SER A 365 -0.88 -27.29 5.59
N ARG A 366 -1.15 -26.33 4.68
CA ARG A 366 -2.00 -26.54 3.50
C ARG A 366 -1.34 -27.46 2.48
N VAL A 367 -0.02 -27.36 2.31
CA VAL A 367 0.76 -28.23 1.42
C VAL A 367 0.84 -29.64 2.02
N ASP A 368 0.93 -29.73 3.35
CA ASP A 368 1.08 -30.99 4.07
C ASP A 368 -0.25 -31.72 4.39
N GLY A 369 -1.39 -31.20 3.91
CA GLY A 369 -2.72 -31.82 4.09
C GLY A 369 -3.31 -31.76 5.50
N ASN A 370 -2.70 -30.99 6.43
CA ASN A 370 -3.08 -30.94 7.85
C ASN A 370 -4.07 -29.81 8.20
N LEU A 371 -4.36 -28.94 7.24
CA LEU A 371 -5.13 -27.71 7.46
C LEU A 371 -6.52 -27.93 8.07
N SER A 372 -7.26 -28.97 7.64
CA SER A 372 -8.62 -29.23 8.12
C SER A 372 -8.69 -29.54 9.62
N LYS A 373 -7.68 -30.26 10.16
CA LYS A 373 -7.58 -30.56 11.60
C LYS A 373 -7.25 -29.30 12.40
N ILE A 374 -6.35 -28.48 11.88
CA ILE A 374 -5.97 -27.21 12.50
C ILE A 374 -7.17 -26.26 12.55
N LEU A 375 -7.92 -26.12 11.45
CA LEU A 375 -9.12 -25.29 11.39
C LEU A 375 -10.19 -25.75 12.39
N ARG A 376 -10.39 -27.06 12.56
CA ARG A 376 -11.32 -27.58 13.58
C ARG A 376 -10.89 -27.18 15.00
N THR A 377 -9.60 -27.20 15.31
CA THR A 377 -9.10 -26.76 16.62
C THR A 377 -9.22 -25.24 16.77
N LEU A 378 -9.00 -24.46 15.71
CA LEU A 378 -9.22 -23.01 15.71
C LEU A 378 -10.70 -22.65 15.91
N GLN A 379 -11.62 -23.39 15.30
CA GLN A 379 -13.06 -23.27 15.53
C GLN A 379 -13.41 -23.50 17.00
N LYS A 380 -12.94 -24.61 17.59
CA LYS A 380 -13.14 -24.88 19.03
C LYS A 380 -12.59 -23.76 19.93
N LEU A 381 -11.43 -23.20 19.56
CA LEU A 381 -10.90 -22.03 20.24
C LEU A 381 -11.87 -20.86 20.07
N ALA A 382 -12.20 -20.45 18.86
CA ALA A 382 -13.15 -19.37 18.62
C ALA A 382 -14.52 -19.55 19.29
N ASP A 383 -14.99 -20.77 19.51
CA ASP A 383 -16.22 -21.08 20.26
C ASP A 383 -16.06 -21.00 21.79
N GLY A 384 -14.86 -20.65 22.28
CA GLY A 384 -14.57 -20.52 23.70
C GLY A 384 -14.44 -21.85 24.43
N MET A 385 -14.24 -22.97 23.72
CA MET A 385 -14.23 -24.31 24.32
C MET A 385 -13.01 -24.58 25.23
N TRP A 386 -12.04 -23.67 25.30
CA TRP A 386 -10.82 -23.84 26.11
C TRP A 386 -11.03 -23.90 27.61
N GLU A 387 -12.24 -23.58 28.12
CA GLU A 387 -12.59 -23.76 29.53
C GLU A 387 -13.10 -25.18 29.84
N SER A 388 -13.55 -25.92 28.82
CA SER A 388 -14.14 -27.27 28.97
C SER A 388 -13.33 -28.38 28.28
N ASP A 389 -12.61 -28.06 27.21
CA ASP A 389 -11.78 -29.00 26.45
C ASP A 389 -10.33 -28.89 26.91
N THR A 390 -9.86 -29.92 27.62
CA THR A 390 -8.51 -29.98 28.19
C THR A 390 -7.43 -30.04 27.10
N GLU A 391 -7.76 -30.46 25.88
CA GLU A 391 -6.82 -30.48 24.76
C GLU A 391 -6.52 -29.07 24.24
N LEU A 392 -7.36 -28.07 24.55
CA LEU A 392 -7.17 -26.68 24.13
C LEU A 392 -6.32 -25.87 25.11
N SER A 393 -6.08 -26.42 26.30
CA SER A 393 -5.31 -25.79 27.38
C SER A 393 -4.31 -26.77 28.00
N VAL A 394 -3.47 -27.38 27.16
CA VAL A 394 -2.33 -28.18 27.59
C VAL A 394 -1.29 -27.21 28.14
N SER A 395 -1.11 -27.18 29.46
CA SER A 395 -0.39 -26.09 30.15
C SER A 395 1.01 -25.82 29.56
N SER A 396 1.30 -24.57 29.22
CA SER A 396 2.67 -24.11 28.97
C SER A 396 3.00 -22.94 29.90
N SER A 397 3.49 -23.27 31.09
CA SER A 397 4.00 -22.38 32.16
C SER A 397 3.00 -21.47 32.87
N LYS A 398 3.04 -21.48 34.21
CA LYS A 398 2.40 -20.45 35.05
C LYS A 398 2.95 -19.08 34.63
N SER A 399 2.08 -18.10 34.43
CA SER A 399 2.47 -16.69 34.24
C SER A 399 3.46 -16.29 35.35
N GLN A 400 4.66 -15.81 34.99
CA GLN A 400 5.68 -15.41 35.98
C GLN A 400 5.24 -14.16 36.76
N ALA A 401 4.38 -13.32 36.18
CA ALA A 401 3.80 -12.14 36.81
C ALA A 401 2.26 -12.16 36.74
N ARG A 402 1.57 -11.59 37.75
CA ARG A 402 0.10 -11.46 37.82
C ARG A 402 -0.52 -10.63 36.66
N SER A 403 0.30 -10.01 35.81
CA SER A 403 -0.11 -9.08 34.74
C SER A 403 0.24 -9.54 33.32
N GLU A 404 0.77 -10.75 33.13
CA GLU A 404 1.07 -11.29 31.80
C GLU A 404 -0.06 -12.20 31.31
N SER A 405 -0.44 -12.07 30.03
CA SER A 405 -1.40 -12.99 29.39
C SER A 405 -0.86 -14.43 29.44
N ALA A 406 -1.74 -15.36 29.80
CA ALA A 406 -1.38 -16.77 29.88
C ALA A 406 -1.19 -17.36 28.48
N LEU A 407 0.03 -17.82 28.17
CA LEU A 407 0.30 -18.63 26.98
C LEU A 407 -0.26 -20.04 27.19
N ARG A 408 -1.06 -20.50 26.24
CA ARG A 408 -1.71 -21.81 26.24
C ARG A 408 -1.36 -22.56 24.96
N ALA A 409 -1.33 -23.88 25.03
CA ALA A 409 -1.18 -24.72 23.86
C ALA A 409 -2.45 -25.56 23.64
N ALA A 410 -2.97 -25.53 22.42
CA ALA A 410 -4.05 -26.39 21.97
C ALA A 410 -3.51 -27.50 21.07
N ARG A 411 -3.86 -28.75 21.33
CA ARG A 411 -3.45 -29.90 20.53
C ARG A 411 -4.43 -30.09 19.36
N TRP A 412 -3.92 -30.18 18.14
CA TRP A 412 -4.72 -30.47 16.94
C TRP A 412 -4.43 -31.84 16.33
N CYS A 413 -3.29 -32.46 16.70
CA CYS A 413 -2.98 -33.87 16.48
C CYS A 413 -1.95 -34.34 17.54
N PRO A 414 -1.60 -35.64 17.64
CA PRO A 414 -0.67 -36.13 18.67
C PRO A 414 0.67 -35.39 18.75
N GLU A 415 1.21 -34.97 17.60
CA GLU A 415 2.50 -34.27 17.50
C GLU A 415 2.36 -32.76 17.27
N GLY A 416 1.12 -32.29 17.04
CA GLY A 416 0.82 -30.96 16.54
C GLY A 416 0.07 -30.08 17.53
N TYR A 417 0.59 -28.86 17.72
CA TYR A 417 0.12 -27.88 18.67
C TYR A 417 -0.12 -26.52 18.03
N ILE A 418 -1.01 -25.74 18.64
CA ILE A 418 -1.30 -24.33 18.37
C ILE A 418 -0.95 -23.58 19.66
N LEU A 419 0.07 -22.71 19.60
CA LEU A 419 0.38 -21.80 20.70
C LEU A 419 -0.52 -20.57 20.59
N TRP A 420 -1.23 -20.23 21.66
CA TRP A 420 -2.19 -19.12 21.66
C TRP A 420 -2.24 -18.37 22.99
N GLU A 421 -2.80 -17.17 22.96
CA GLU A 421 -3.13 -16.37 24.14
C GLU A 421 -4.47 -15.66 23.97
N ARG A 422 -5.07 -15.24 25.08
CA ARG A 422 -6.16 -14.27 25.05
C ARG A 422 -5.55 -12.87 24.96
N GLY A 423 -6.14 -12.04 24.12
CA GLY A 423 -5.72 -10.66 23.93
C GLY A 423 -6.92 -9.74 23.70
N ILE A 424 -6.63 -8.53 23.23
CA ILE A 424 -7.64 -7.56 22.81
C ILE A 424 -7.26 -7.03 21.43
N GLY A 425 -8.24 -6.91 20.54
CA GLY A 425 -8.11 -6.31 19.21
C GLY A 425 -9.32 -5.44 18.91
N ARG A 426 -9.38 -4.77 17.77
CA ARG A 426 -10.59 -4.03 17.34
C ARG A 426 -11.49 -4.93 16.49
N VAL A 427 -12.81 -4.82 16.66
CA VAL A 427 -13.79 -5.59 15.86
C VAL A 427 -13.66 -5.25 14.36
N GLU A 428 -13.45 -3.97 14.08
CA GLU A 428 -13.28 -3.37 12.75
C GLU A 428 -12.17 -2.32 12.80
N GLU A 429 -11.57 -2.03 11.65
CA GLU A 429 -10.45 -1.06 11.54
C GLU A 429 -10.86 0.37 11.95
N SER A 430 -12.12 0.71 11.73
CA SER A 430 -12.77 1.99 12.08
C SER A 430 -13.36 2.01 13.49
N SER A 431 -13.38 0.88 14.20
CA SER A 431 -14.05 0.79 15.49
C SER A 431 -13.15 1.34 16.61
N GLU A 432 -13.66 2.33 17.33
CA GLU A 432 -13.09 2.77 18.61
C GLU A 432 -13.26 1.70 19.71
N GLU A 433 -14.08 0.68 19.45
CA GLU A 433 -14.35 -0.42 20.38
C GLU A 433 -13.32 -1.53 20.24
N TRP A 434 -12.67 -1.81 21.36
CA TRP A 434 -11.77 -2.93 21.50
C TRP A 434 -12.55 -4.16 22.01
N ILE A 435 -12.31 -5.32 21.44
CA ILE A 435 -12.95 -6.59 21.77
C ILE A 435 -11.92 -7.63 22.21
N GLN A 436 -12.31 -8.57 23.07
CA GLN A 436 -11.47 -9.71 23.40
C GLN A 436 -11.29 -10.66 22.21
N ILE A 437 -10.06 -11.10 21.99
CA ILE A 437 -9.66 -11.94 20.86
C ILE A 437 -8.84 -13.15 21.31
N VAL A 438 -8.71 -14.12 20.41
CA VAL A 438 -7.82 -15.27 20.53
C VAL A 438 -6.64 -15.05 19.60
N LYS A 439 -5.46 -14.81 20.15
CA LYS A 439 -4.25 -14.60 19.37
C LYS A 439 -3.47 -15.90 19.24
N ILE A 440 -3.32 -16.38 18.01
CA ILE A 440 -2.54 -17.54 17.62
C ILE A 440 -1.12 -17.09 17.29
N ILE A 441 -0.14 -17.65 18.00
CA ILE A 441 1.25 -17.24 17.95
C ILE A 441 2.07 -18.16 17.05
N ARG A 442 1.79 -19.47 17.06
CA ARG A 442 2.52 -20.49 16.29
C ARG A 442 1.60 -21.69 16.04
N VAL A 443 1.74 -22.34 14.90
CA VAL A 443 1.16 -23.68 14.66
C VAL A 443 2.31 -24.61 14.26
N GLY A 444 2.45 -25.77 14.89
CA GLY A 444 3.55 -26.66 14.54
C GLY A 444 3.78 -27.77 15.54
N SER A 445 4.96 -28.35 15.50
CA SER A 445 5.34 -29.43 16.42
C SER A 445 5.48 -28.93 17.86
N GLN A 446 5.59 -29.86 18.82
CA GLN A 446 5.89 -29.52 20.20
C GLN A 446 7.21 -28.72 20.33
N THR A 447 8.20 -29.01 19.49
CA THR A 447 9.51 -28.32 19.46
C THR A 447 9.38 -26.89 18.95
N ASP A 448 8.58 -26.68 17.90
CA ASP A 448 8.26 -25.34 17.37
C ASP A 448 7.61 -24.47 18.44
N VAL A 449 6.60 -25.02 19.13
CA VAL A 449 5.88 -24.31 20.18
C VAL A 449 6.80 -23.99 21.36
N LYS A 450 7.65 -24.93 21.81
CA LYS A 450 8.62 -24.67 22.90
C LYS A 450 9.57 -23.51 22.56
N THR A 451 10.06 -23.45 21.33
CA THR A 451 10.93 -22.37 20.87
C THR A 451 10.17 -21.03 20.85
N ALA A 452 8.95 -21.04 20.33
CA ALA A 452 8.11 -19.84 20.20
C ALA A 452 7.68 -19.23 21.55
N ILE A 453 7.59 -20.02 22.64
CA ILE A 453 7.23 -19.51 23.98
C ILE A 453 8.17 -18.39 24.43
N SER A 454 9.48 -18.56 24.25
CA SER A 454 10.46 -17.56 24.72
C SER A 454 10.31 -16.22 23.98
N ALA A 455 10.12 -16.27 22.66
CA ALA A 455 9.88 -15.10 21.82
C ALA A 455 8.54 -14.43 22.16
N ALA A 456 7.49 -15.23 22.37
CA ALA A 456 6.17 -14.74 22.78
C ALA A 456 6.24 -14.00 24.13
N ARG A 457 6.94 -14.56 25.12
CA ARG A 457 7.16 -13.90 26.43
C ARG A 457 7.93 -12.59 26.28
N LYS A 458 8.94 -12.54 25.41
CA LYS A 458 9.67 -11.29 25.13
C LYS A 458 8.73 -10.22 24.55
N ALA A 459 7.84 -10.59 23.63
CA ALA A 459 6.85 -9.68 23.05
C ALA A 459 5.80 -9.24 24.09
N GLN A 460 5.32 -10.13 24.96
CA GLN A 460 4.37 -9.78 26.02
C GLN A 460 4.90 -8.69 26.97
N ARG A 461 6.22 -8.64 27.19
CA ARG A 461 6.86 -7.62 28.05
C ARG A 461 6.81 -6.21 27.46
N THR A 462 6.69 -6.08 26.14
CA THR A 462 6.59 -4.77 25.47
C THR A 462 5.15 -4.24 25.42
N TYR A 463 4.15 -5.04 25.80
CA TYR A 463 2.77 -4.59 25.85
C TYR A 463 2.59 -3.47 26.88
N SER A 464 1.73 -2.48 26.59
CA SER A 464 1.40 -1.42 27.54
C SER A 464 0.76 -1.99 28.82
N LYS A 465 0.77 -1.21 29.91
CA LYS A 465 0.17 -1.64 31.17
C LYS A 465 -1.35 -1.80 31.02
N GLU A 466 -1.94 -0.95 30.19
CA GLU A 466 -3.35 -0.84 29.85
C GLU A 466 -3.78 -2.10 29.08
N TYR A 467 -3.04 -2.46 28.02
CA TYR A 467 -3.28 -3.70 27.27
C TYR A 467 -3.16 -4.92 28.17
N ARG A 468 -2.14 -4.98 29.02
CA ARG A 468 -1.92 -6.10 29.96
C ARG A 468 -3.07 -6.26 30.95
N ARG A 469 -3.56 -5.14 31.53
CA ARG A 469 -4.72 -5.16 32.43
C ARG A 469 -5.96 -5.66 31.71
N ALA A 470 -6.21 -5.15 30.51
CA ALA A 470 -7.42 -5.47 29.78
C ALA A 470 -7.40 -6.92 29.25
N ALA A 471 -6.26 -7.40 28.73
CA ALA A 471 -6.07 -8.80 28.31
C ALA A 471 -6.14 -9.80 29.49
N ALA A 472 -5.91 -9.34 30.73
CA ALA A 472 -6.05 -10.13 31.94
C ALA A 472 -7.50 -10.19 32.49
N ILE A 473 -8.44 -9.41 31.93
CA ILE A 473 -9.83 -9.40 32.38
C ILE A 473 -10.47 -10.78 32.11
N SER A 474 -10.79 -11.48 33.20
CA SER A 474 -11.52 -12.74 33.15
C SER A 474 -12.98 -12.49 32.75
N ILE A 475 -13.53 -13.37 31.91
CA ILE A 475 -14.95 -13.43 31.60
C ILE A 475 -15.58 -14.39 32.62
N GLN A 476 -16.59 -13.95 33.35
CA GLN A 476 -17.35 -14.84 34.22
C GLN A 476 -18.18 -15.77 33.33
N ASN A 477 -18.03 -17.07 33.56
CA ASN A 477 -18.68 -18.11 32.77
C ASN A 477 -20.18 -18.18 33.11
N PRO A 478 -21.09 -17.92 32.16
CA PRO A 478 -22.51 -18.12 32.39
C PRO A 478 -22.86 -19.62 32.24
N ALA A 479 -22.43 -20.47 33.19
CA ALA A 479 -22.84 -21.86 33.45
C ALA A 479 -22.96 -22.89 32.27
N ARG A 480 -22.81 -22.51 31.00
CA ARG A 480 -22.98 -23.36 29.81
C ARG A 480 -21.76 -23.26 28.88
N PRO A 481 -21.28 -24.37 28.31
CA PRO A 481 -20.28 -24.36 27.25
C PRO A 481 -20.80 -23.59 26.02
N GLY A 482 -19.96 -22.75 25.40
CA GLY A 482 -20.32 -22.02 24.16
C GLY A 482 -21.14 -20.73 24.34
N THR A 483 -21.48 -20.34 25.56
CA THR A 483 -22.20 -19.06 25.86
C THR A 483 -21.27 -17.92 26.27
N LEU A 484 -19.97 -18.07 26.10
CA LEU A 484 -19.01 -17.01 26.38
C LEU A 484 -19.12 -15.92 25.32
N MET A 485 -19.39 -14.68 25.73
CA MET A 485 -19.39 -13.52 24.85
C MET A 485 -18.10 -12.73 25.06
N PRO A 486 -17.44 -12.26 23.99
CA PRO A 486 -16.29 -11.37 24.13
C PRO A 486 -16.71 -10.06 24.80
N LYS A 487 -15.87 -9.56 25.72
CA LYS A 487 -16.09 -8.21 26.29
C LYS A 487 -15.62 -7.14 25.31
N ASN A 488 -16.43 -6.09 25.20
CA ASN A 488 -16.05 -4.84 24.53
C ASN A 488 -15.48 -3.85 25.55
N PHE A 489 -14.55 -3.01 25.11
CA PHE A 489 -13.91 -1.96 25.86
C PHE A 489 -13.98 -0.66 25.03
N CYS A 490 -14.57 0.39 25.59
CA CYS A 490 -14.68 1.70 24.96
C CYS A 490 -13.66 2.67 25.57
N ASN A 491 -12.99 3.47 24.73
CA ASN A 491 -12.16 4.63 25.02
C ASN A 491 -11.35 4.61 26.34
N TRP A 492 -10.05 4.31 26.20
CA TRP A 492 -9.04 4.48 27.24
C TRP A 492 -8.38 5.85 27.03
N ALA A 493 -8.77 6.84 27.84
CA ALA A 493 -8.10 8.14 27.92
C ALA A 493 -6.70 8.01 28.53
#